data_AF-A0A958UWB2-F1
#
_entry.id   AF-A0A958UWB2-F1
#
_cell.length_a   1.000
_cell.length_b   1.000
_cell.length_c   1.000
_cell.angle_alpha   90.00
_cell.angle_beta   90.00
_cell.angle_gamma   90.00
#
_symmetry.space_group_name_H-M   'P 1'
#
loop_
_entity.id
_entity.type
_entity.pdbx_description
1 polymer ?
#
loop_
_entity_poly.entity_id
_entity_poly.type
_entity_poly.pdbx_seq_one_letter_code
_entity_poly.pdbx_strand_id
1 'polypeptide(L)'
;MRKYLLLITFFFTIISIEAQISVSSRHVGPPGKISQEQFEKFKNSTTIFVLSNIVDNETYVKILNDSWDVTPFKVVKREDFDVSEYLSGNFSFVVLEGYHTLIFKQTYSVDYIYIYLHFFMYDLEKLKKGLDKIKPNKKNTEDKIKDLFSESKIDFARVDLFPKDEFTHLVLDKENKTVDIMDAVYNDSVFYNYSSGFLKNGFQKVNNQIKEEKIYWMYGDGYLEELKNLMTDTLYIPTYHKVLFNPFTIEDKEDSDRIEEVLSSYDYNYKFIDNDKLDEKILSGEEFYYLKYVRVNSQKFVSIINGKTGEVVYRNYYAGTAFSYNLKSKNIKQLNGLIRKAAKKS
;
A
#
# COMPACT_ATOMS: atom_id res chain seq x y z
N MET A 1 -9.85 61.87 42.27
CA MET A 1 -10.04 60.80 43.27
C MET A 1 -10.65 59.59 42.59
N ARG A 2 -9.94 58.44 42.66
CA ARG A 2 -10.41 57.04 42.52
C ARG A 2 -11.16 56.66 41.22
N LYS A 3 -10.92 55.52 40.56
CA LYS A 3 -10.01 54.38 40.73
C LYS A 3 -10.18 53.57 39.43
N TYR A 4 -9.06 53.19 38.83
CA TYR A 4 -8.83 51.97 38.04
C TYR A 4 -10.03 51.33 37.31
N LEU A 5 -10.11 51.55 35.99
CA LEU A 5 -10.77 50.61 35.08
C LEU A 5 -9.74 49.55 34.68
N LEU A 6 -9.68 48.48 35.46
CA LEU A 6 -8.97 47.24 35.18
C LEU A 6 -9.94 46.36 34.40
N LEU A 7 -9.72 46.15 33.10
CA LEU A 7 -10.19 44.93 32.45
C LEU A 7 -9.27 44.57 31.28
N ILE A 8 -8.16 43.95 31.68
CA ILE A 8 -7.54 42.78 31.08
C ILE A 8 -7.75 42.67 29.56
N THR A 9 -6.77 43.24 28.85
CA THR A 9 -6.40 42.88 27.49
C THR A 9 -6.14 41.37 27.43
N PHE A 10 -7.16 40.60 27.07
CA PHE A 10 -6.98 39.20 26.69
C PHE A 10 -6.38 39.20 25.28
N PHE A 11 -5.07 39.39 25.22
CA PHE A 11 -4.27 39.12 24.04
C PHE A 11 -4.36 37.62 23.79
N PHE A 12 -5.33 37.20 22.95
CA PHE A 12 -5.28 35.90 22.28
C PHE A 12 -4.08 35.94 21.34
N THR A 13 -2.90 35.75 21.90
CA THR A 13 -1.76 35.24 21.16
C THR A 13 -2.13 33.81 20.77
N ILE A 14 -2.67 33.65 19.56
CA ILE A 14 -2.71 32.36 18.89
C ILE A 14 -1.25 32.08 18.50
N ILE A 15 -0.49 31.65 19.49
CA ILE A 15 0.80 31.00 19.30
C ILE A 15 0.45 29.63 18.74
N SER A 16 0.38 29.53 17.41
CA SER A 16 0.44 28.23 16.73
C SER A 16 1.91 27.80 16.75
N ILE A 17 2.41 27.40 17.91
CA ILE A 17 3.65 26.63 17.99
C ILE A 17 3.36 25.29 17.32
N GLU A 18 4.13 25.02 16.28
CA GLU A 18 4.32 23.71 15.68
C GLU A 18 4.71 22.68 16.74
N ALA A 19 4.03 21.53 16.75
CA ALA A 19 4.60 20.20 16.84
C ALA A 19 3.55 19.20 17.34
N GLN A 20 3.18 18.24 16.49
CA GLN A 20 3.05 16.86 16.94
C GLN A 20 3.78 15.95 15.96
N ILE A 21 5.11 15.97 16.04
CA ILE A 21 5.89 14.77 15.73
C ILE A 21 5.63 13.81 16.90
N SER A 22 4.82 12.80 16.64
CA SER A 22 4.56 11.73 17.61
C SER A 22 5.66 10.68 17.50
N VAL A 23 6.54 10.62 18.50
CA VAL A 23 7.47 9.50 18.71
C VAL A 23 6.78 8.45 19.59
N SER A 24 5.99 7.57 18.99
CA SER A 24 5.63 6.24 19.54
C SER A 24 4.78 5.45 18.53
N SER A 25 4.60 4.15 18.79
CA SER A 25 3.94 3.05 18.02
C SER A 25 2.57 3.28 17.34
N ARG A 26 2.34 4.44 16.73
CA ARG A 26 1.11 4.84 16.06
C ARG A 26 1.19 4.56 14.57
N HIS A 27 0.01 4.46 13.94
CA HIS A 27 -0.15 4.82 12.54
C HIS A 27 0.72 6.03 12.27
N VAL A 28 1.71 5.87 11.40
CA VAL A 28 2.35 7.03 10.77
C VAL A 28 1.20 7.82 10.16
N GLY A 29 1.15 9.13 10.35
CA GLY A 29 0.15 9.97 9.67
C GLY A 29 0.22 9.76 8.15
N PRO A 30 -0.66 10.40 7.35
CA PRO A 30 -0.43 10.46 5.91
C PRO A 30 1.03 10.85 5.66
N PRO A 31 1.70 10.29 4.63
CA PRO A 31 3.10 10.60 4.38
C PRO A 31 3.27 12.11 4.34
N GLY A 32 4.45 12.58 4.76
CA GLY A 32 4.78 14.00 4.74
C GLY A 32 4.42 14.61 3.39
N LYS A 33 4.01 15.88 3.36
CA LYS A 33 3.65 16.56 2.11
C LYS A 33 4.82 16.47 1.14
N ILE A 34 4.65 15.69 0.06
CA ILE A 34 5.52 15.72 -1.12
C ILE A 34 5.35 17.10 -1.75
N SER A 35 6.45 17.82 -1.94
CA SER A 35 6.42 19.13 -2.57
C SER A 35 6.23 19.02 -4.08
N GLN A 36 5.75 20.09 -4.71
CA GLN A 36 5.68 20.16 -6.18
C GLN A 36 7.06 19.93 -6.82
N GLU A 37 8.12 20.48 -6.22
CA GLU A 37 9.49 20.25 -6.67
C GLU A 37 9.88 18.76 -6.64
N GLN A 38 9.45 18.01 -5.63
CA GLN A 38 9.70 16.57 -5.56
C GLN A 38 8.92 15.80 -6.64
N PHE A 39 7.66 16.15 -6.89
CA PHE A 39 6.91 15.59 -8.03
C PHE A 39 7.58 15.89 -9.36
N GLU A 40 8.03 17.13 -9.58
CA GLU A 40 8.76 17.49 -10.80
C GLU A 40 10.08 16.71 -10.93
N LYS A 41 10.85 16.56 -9.85
CA LYS A 41 12.06 15.73 -9.87
C LYS A 41 11.75 14.28 -10.24
N PHE A 42 10.66 13.72 -9.71
CA PHE A 42 10.22 12.36 -10.04
C PHE A 42 9.83 12.25 -11.52
N LYS A 43 8.96 13.15 -12.02
CA LYS A 43 8.49 13.16 -13.42
C LYS A 43 9.63 13.33 -14.44
N ASN A 44 10.73 13.98 -14.03
CA ASN A 44 11.94 14.15 -14.84
C ASN A 44 13.02 13.08 -14.60
N SER A 45 12.69 12.00 -13.86
CA SER A 45 13.61 10.88 -13.60
C SER A 45 13.44 9.75 -14.62
N THR A 46 14.36 8.78 -14.61
CA THR A 46 14.10 7.45 -15.18
C THR A 46 13.70 6.50 -14.06
N THR A 47 12.57 5.80 -14.20
CA THR A 47 12.12 4.83 -13.20
C THR A 47 12.73 3.46 -13.44
N ILE A 48 13.41 2.93 -12.44
CA ILE A 48 13.97 1.59 -12.42
C ILE A 48 12.96 0.65 -11.77
N PHE A 49 12.37 -0.24 -12.56
CA PHE A 49 11.52 -1.31 -12.05
C PHE A 49 12.37 -2.56 -11.83
N VAL A 50 12.41 -3.03 -10.59
CA VAL A 50 13.12 -4.25 -10.23
C VAL A 50 12.17 -5.44 -10.39
N LEU A 51 12.49 -6.30 -11.35
CA LEU A 51 11.66 -7.42 -11.79
C LEU A 51 11.74 -8.60 -10.81
N SER A 52 10.59 -9.18 -10.49
CA SER A 52 10.46 -10.47 -9.81
C SER A 52 10.48 -11.63 -10.80
N ASN A 53 10.87 -12.82 -10.34
CA ASN A 53 10.86 -14.04 -11.17
C ASN A 53 9.44 -14.63 -11.35
N ILE A 54 8.43 -14.01 -10.74
CA ILE A 54 7.03 -14.44 -10.77
C ILE A 54 6.35 -14.06 -12.09
N VAL A 55 6.71 -12.90 -12.67
CA VAL A 55 6.17 -12.40 -13.94
C VAL A 55 7.30 -12.30 -14.93
N ASP A 56 7.14 -12.88 -16.12
CA ASP A 56 8.18 -12.83 -17.14
C ASP A 56 8.40 -11.40 -17.65
N ASN A 57 9.62 -11.12 -18.12
CA ASN A 57 10.04 -9.79 -18.53
C ASN A 57 9.19 -9.22 -19.69
N GLU A 58 8.76 -10.04 -20.65
CA GLU A 58 7.97 -9.57 -21.79
C GLU A 58 6.59 -9.10 -21.33
N THR A 59 5.91 -9.91 -20.52
CA THR A 59 4.64 -9.55 -19.90
C THR A 59 4.77 -8.30 -19.04
N TYR A 60 5.81 -8.21 -18.21
CA TYR A 60 6.03 -7.05 -17.34
C TYR A 60 6.26 -5.76 -18.13
N VAL A 61 7.10 -5.80 -19.18
CA VAL A 61 7.34 -4.66 -20.07
C VAL A 61 6.07 -4.24 -20.80
N LYS A 62 5.27 -5.20 -21.28
CA LYS A 62 3.97 -4.92 -21.92
C LYS A 62 3.03 -4.18 -20.96
N ILE A 63 2.91 -4.66 -19.73
CA ILE A 63 2.10 -4.01 -18.69
C ILE A 63 2.57 -2.56 -18.49
N LEU A 64 3.88 -2.33 -18.35
CA LEU A 64 4.41 -0.98 -18.15
C LEU A 64 4.13 -0.06 -19.34
N ASN A 65 4.31 -0.53 -20.58
CA ASN A 65 3.97 0.25 -21.78
C ASN A 65 2.49 0.66 -21.82
N ASP A 66 1.60 -0.18 -21.29
CA ASP A 66 0.15 0.08 -21.25
C ASP A 66 -0.29 0.98 -20.07
N SER A 67 0.51 1.06 -19.00
CA SER A 67 0.07 1.62 -17.70
C SER A 67 0.96 2.71 -17.11
N TRP A 68 2.16 2.90 -17.66
CA TRP A 68 3.17 3.79 -17.11
C TRP A 68 3.76 4.71 -18.17
N ASP A 69 3.48 6.00 -18.04
CA ASP A 69 3.92 7.05 -18.97
C ASP A 69 4.33 8.35 -18.25
N VAL A 70 4.36 8.34 -16.92
CA VAL A 70 4.82 9.50 -16.12
C VAL A 70 6.33 9.71 -16.19
N THR A 71 7.11 8.67 -16.50
CA THR A 71 8.57 8.71 -16.69
C THR A 71 9.01 7.69 -17.75
N PRO A 72 10.17 7.89 -18.41
CA PRO A 72 10.86 6.79 -19.06
C PRO A 72 11.24 5.73 -18.02
N PHE A 73 11.29 4.46 -18.41
CA PHE A 73 11.59 3.37 -17.49
C PHE A 73 12.64 2.39 -18.00
N LYS A 74 13.25 1.66 -17.05
CA LYS A 74 14.07 0.47 -17.30
C LYS A 74 13.59 -0.65 -16.41
N VAL A 75 13.61 -1.88 -16.93
CA VAL A 75 13.36 -3.09 -16.15
C VAL A 75 14.70 -3.77 -15.89
N VAL A 76 14.99 -4.06 -14.63
CA VAL A 76 16.25 -4.66 -14.18
C VAL A 76 15.90 -5.88 -13.34
N LYS A 77 16.58 -7.00 -13.57
CA LYS A 77 16.38 -8.19 -12.73
C LYS A 77 16.86 -7.95 -11.32
N ARG A 78 16.26 -8.63 -10.34
CA ARG A 78 16.68 -8.53 -8.94
C ARG A 78 18.16 -8.84 -8.70
N GLU A 79 18.70 -9.83 -9.41
CA GLU A 79 20.10 -10.28 -9.32
C GLU A 79 21.10 -9.24 -9.85
N ASP A 80 20.69 -8.44 -10.84
CA ASP A 80 21.50 -7.41 -11.48
C ASP A 80 21.31 -6.01 -10.83
N PHE A 81 20.39 -5.89 -9.87
CA PHE A 81 20.06 -4.61 -9.26
C PHE A 81 21.03 -4.27 -8.12
N ASP A 82 21.94 -3.32 -8.38
CA ASP A 82 22.68 -2.59 -7.36
C ASP A 82 22.30 -1.11 -7.37
N VAL A 83 21.71 -0.65 -6.26
CA VAL A 83 21.31 0.75 -6.06
C VAL A 83 22.49 1.73 -6.19
N SER A 84 23.71 1.29 -5.90
CA SER A 84 24.91 2.14 -5.92
C SER A 84 25.20 2.72 -7.30
N GLU A 85 24.86 1.98 -8.36
CA GLU A 85 25.03 2.38 -9.76
C GLU A 85 24.12 3.55 -10.15
N TYR A 86 23.05 3.79 -9.39
CA TYR A 86 22.04 4.80 -9.67
C TYR A 86 22.17 6.07 -8.81
N LEU A 87 23.19 6.17 -7.93
CA LEU A 87 23.35 7.31 -7.01
C LEU A 87 23.92 8.58 -7.66
N SER A 88 24.34 8.49 -8.93
CA SER A 88 24.91 9.61 -9.68
C SER A 88 23.92 10.30 -10.62
N GLY A 89 22.76 9.67 -10.90
CA GLY A 89 21.76 10.18 -11.83
C GLY A 89 20.42 10.54 -11.19
N ASN A 90 19.45 10.97 -12.00
CA ASN A 90 18.08 11.22 -11.55
C ASN A 90 17.22 9.98 -11.79
N PHE A 91 17.17 9.10 -10.79
CA PHE A 91 16.41 7.86 -10.85
C PHE A 91 15.34 7.79 -9.75
N SER A 92 14.22 7.19 -10.11
CA SER A 92 13.21 6.70 -9.18
C SER A 92 13.17 5.18 -9.26
N PHE A 93 12.59 4.54 -8.25
CA PHE A 93 12.65 3.11 -8.08
C PHE A 93 11.28 2.54 -7.78
N VAL A 94 11.01 1.36 -8.36
CA VAL A 94 9.87 0.53 -8.03
C VAL A 94 10.40 -0.85 -7.66
N VAL A 95 10.32 -1.18 -6.38
CA VAL A 95 10.90 -2.41 -5.83
C VAL A 95 9.88 -3.11 -4.94
N LEU A 96 9.88 -4.44 -4.95
CA LEU A 96 9.24 -5.17 -3.86
C LEU A 96 10.08 -4.99 -2.60
N GLU A 97 9.43 -4.65 -1.49
CA GLU A 97 10.03 -4.63 -0.16
C GLU A 97 9.23 -5.53 0.77
N GLY A 98 9.94 -6.32 1.57
CA GLY A 98 9.37 -7.19 2.58
C GLY A 98 10.25 -7.20 3.83
N TYR A 99 9.66 -6.94 5.00
CA TYR A 99 10.37 -7.10 6.26
C TYR A 99 9.43 -7.44 7.41
N HIS A 100 9.99 -8.16 8.38
CA HIS A 100 9.38 -8.46 9.66
C HIS A 100 9.94 -7.53 10.74
N THR A 101 9.09 -7.09 11.65
CA THR A 101 9.50 -6.35 12.84
C THR A 101 8.65 -6.72 14.04
N LEU A 102 9.28 -6.73 15.21
CA LEU A 102 8.62 -7.00 16.47
C LEU A 102 8.34 -5.67 17.19
N ILE A 103 7.07 -5.33 17.34
CA ILE A 103 6.66 -4.14 18.09
C ILE A 103 6.37 -4.52 19.54
N PHE A 104 7.23 -4.06 20.44
CA PHE A 104 7.02 -4.21 21.88
C PHE A 104 5.94 -3.24 22.38
N LYS A 105 4.85 -3.79 22.91
CA LYS A 105 3.89 -3.09 23.75
C LYS A 105 4.23 -3.38 25.22
N GLN A 106 3.68 -2.59 26.15
CA GLN A 106 4.04 -2.68 27.58
C GLN A 106 3.87 -4.09 28.18
N THR A 107 2.97 -4.91 27.65
CA THR A 107 2.62 -6.23 28.21
C THR A 107 2.76 -7.40 27.22
N TYR A 108 3.04 -7.14 25.95
CA TYR A 108 3.21 -8.15 24.91
C TYR A 108 3.97 -7.58 23.72
N SER A 109 4.55 -8.44 22.90
CA SER A 109 5.07 -8.06 21.59
C SER A 109 4.08 -8.45 20.49
N VAL A 110 4.06 -7.69 19.40
CA VAL A 110 3.25 -8.00 18.21
C VAL A 110 4.17 -8.07 17.02
N ASP A 111 4.10 -9.17 16.28
CA ASP A 111 4.77 -9.33 15.00
C ASP A 111 4.06 -8.52 13.92
N TYR A 112 4.83 -7.73 13.17
CA TYR A 112 4.37 -7.01 12.00
C TYR A 112 5.18 -7.44 10.79
N ILE A 113 4.47 -7.77 9.72
CA ILE A 113 5.01 -8.08 8.41
C ILE A 113 4.59 -6.94 7.48
N TYR A 114 5.56 -6.26 6.90
CA TYR A 114 5.34 -5.17 5.96
C TYR A 114 5.79 -5.61 4.58
N ILE A 115 4.85 -5.71 3.64
CA ILE A 115 5.15 -6.12 2.27
C ILE A 115 4.35 -5.30 1.28
N TYR A 116 5.07 -4.67 0.36
CA TYR A 116 4.48 -3.79 -0.63
C TYR A 116 5.40 -3.63 -1.83
N LEU A 117 4.79 -3.22 -2.94
CA LEU A 117 5.52 -2.62 -4.05
C LEU A 117 5.76 -1.14 -3.71
N HIS A 118 7.01 -0.74 -3.59
CA HIS A 118 7.43 0.57 -3.12
C HIS A 118 7.88 1.46 -4.28
N PHE A 119 7.27 2.64 -4.42
CA PHE A 119 7.63 3.68 -5.37
C PHE A 119 8.30 4.82 -4.62
N PHE A 120 9.59 5.05 -4.87
CA PHE A 120 10.36 6.07 -4.15
C PHE A 120 11.47 6.65 -5.01
N MET A 121 12.10 7.71 -4.52
CA MET A 121 13.40 8.18 -5.01
C MET A 121 14.30 8.56 -3.82
N TYR A 122 15.61 8.67 -4.04
CA TYR A 122 16.51 9.12 -2.98
C TYR A 122 16.68 10.65 -3.00
N ASP A 123 16.65 11.25 -1.81
CA ASP A 123 17.27 12.55 -1.58
C ASP A 123 18.80 12.40 -1.65
N LEU A 124 19.34 12.57 -2.86
CA LEU A 124 20.77 12.41 -3.11
C LEU A 124 21.63 13.42 -2.35
N GLU A 125 21.10 14.61 -2.02
CA GLU A 125 21.84 15.57 -1.21
C GLU A 125 21.97 15.07 0.23
N LYS A 126 20.86 14.60 0.82
CA LYS A 126 20.86 14.00 2.15
C LYS A 126 21.77 12.78 2.20
N LEU A 127 21.68 11.92 1.18
CA LEU A 127 22.48 10.70 1.09
C LEU A 127 23.99 11.02 1.03
N LYS A 128 24.41 11.91 0.12
CA LYS A 128 25.82 12.32 -0.02
C LYS A 128 26.37 12.94 1.27
N LYS A 129 25.65 13.92 1.83
CA LYS A 129 26.03 14.57 3.11
C LYS A 129 26.08 13.58 4.27
N GLY A 130 25.24 12.55 4.25
CA GLY A 130 25.22 11.48 5.25
C GLY A 130 26.42 10.56 5.12
N LEU A 131 26.74 10.11 3.89
CA LEU A 131 27.86 9.22 3.61
C LEU A 131 29.19 9.87 4.01
N ASP A 132 29.38 11.15 3.71
CA ASP A 132 30.60 11.90 4.09
C ASP A 132 30.84 11.94 5.62
N LYS A 133 29.78 11.80 6.42
CA LYS A 133 29.85 11.80 7.89
C LYS A 133 30.12 10.41 8.48
N ILE A 134 29.90 9.35 7.70
CA ILE A 134 30.10 7.97 8.15
C ILE A 134 31.60 7.66 8.08
N LYS A 135 32.21 7.45 9.24
CA LYS A 135 33.61 7.02 9.32
C LYS A 135 33.75 5.56 8.88
N PRO A 136 34.69 5.24 7.97
CA PRO A 136 34.95 3.85 7.59
C PRO A 136 35.49 3.05 8.77
N ASN A 137 35.26 1.73 8.75
CA ASN A 137 35.82 0.75 9.69
C ASN A 137 35.42 0.89 11.16
N LYS A 138 34.22 1.41 11.45
CA LYS A 138 33.64 1.33 12.79
C LYS A 138 32.72 0.12 12.91
N LYS A 139 32.68 -0.47 14.11
CA LYS A 139 31.62 -1.39 14.52
C LYS A 139 30.28 -0.65 14.26
N ASN A 140 29.43 -1.17 13.38
CA ASN A 140 28.15 -0.61 12.92
C ASN A 140 28.20 0.37 11.72
N THR A 141 29.28 0.41 10.92
CA THR A 141 29.30 1.22 9.69
C THR A 141 28.21 0.77 8.71
N GLU A 142 28.01 -0.54 8.51
CA GLU A 142 27.00 -1.09 7.60
C GLU A 142 25.57 -0.72 8.02
N ASP A 143 25.24 -0.85 9.31
CA ASP A 143 23.91 -0.50 9.82
C ASP A 143 23.62 1.00 9.61
N LYS A 144 24.61 1.87 9.88
CA LYS A 144 24.46 3.31 9.62
C LYS A 144 24.25 3.63 8.15
N ILE A 145 24.87 2.88 7.26
CA ILE A 145 24.65 3.04 5.81
C ILE A 145 23.21 2.62 5.50
N LYS A 146 22.76 1.45 5.96
CA LYS A 146 21.37 0.98 5.76
C LYS A 146 20.34 1.98 6.28
N ASP A 147 20.53 2.49 7.49
CA ASP A 147 19.68 3.51 8.10
C ASP A 147 19.66 4.78 7.25
N LEU A 148 20.83 5.26 6.82
CA LEU A 148 20.94 6.45 5.98
C LEU A 148 20.20 6.29 4.65
N PHE A 149 20.32 5.13 3.99
CA PHE A 149 19.57 4.85 2.77
C PHE A 149 18.06 4.86 3.05
N SER A 150 17.62 4.18 4.11
CA SER A 150 16.21 4.15 4.51
C SER A 150 15.65 5.56 4.77
N GLU A 151 16.37 6.37 5.55
CA GLU A 151 15.99 7.74 5.88
C GLU A 151 16.06 8.71 4.69
N SER A 152 16.84 8.39 3.66
CA SER A 152 17.00 9.24 2.47
C SER A 152 15.96 8.94 1.40
N LYS A 153 15.05 7.99 1.60
CA LYS A 153 13.93 7.75 0.69
C LYS A 153 12.91 8.89 0.80
N ILE A 154 12.42 9.31 -0.36
CA ILE A 154 11.21 10.11 -0.53
C ILE A 154 10.15 9.15 -1.05
N ASP A 155 9.24 8.74 -0.18
CA ASP A 155 8.16 7.80 -0.52
C ASP A 155 7.08 8.50 -1.38
N PHE A 156 6.84 8.00 -2.60
CA PHE A 156 5.78 8.51 -3.48
C PHE A 156 4.49 7.69 -3.36
N ALA A 157 4.63 6.37 -3.36
CA ALA A 157 3.49 5.47 -3.23
C ALA A 157 3.90 4.10 -2.73
N ARG A 158 2.92 3.37 -2.18
CA ARG A 158 3.04 1.95 -1.85
C ARG A 158 1.78 1.24 -2.33
N VAL A 159 1.95 0.04 -2.87
CA VAL A 159 0.85 -0.88 -3.18
C VAL A 159 1.00 -2.10 -2.27
N ASP A 160 0.11 -2.21 -1.28
CA ASP A 160 0.17 -3.34 -0.35
C ASP A 160 -0.20 -4.65 -1.01
N LEU A 161 0.54 -5.67 -0.57
CA LEU A 161 0.35 -7.05 -0.97
C LEU A 161 -0.29 -7.83 0.17
N PHE A 162 -1.17 -8.74 -0.21
CA PHE A 162 -1.91 -9.62 0.68
C PHE A 162 -1.18 -10.96 0.71
N PRO A 163 -0.36 -11.23 1.75
CA PRO A 163 0.35 -12.49 1.87
C PRO A 163 -0.63 -13.65 2.01
N LYS A 164 -0.27 -14.79 1.40
CA LYS A 164 -0.86 -16.09 1.70
C LYS A 164 -0.46 -16.53 3.12
N ASP A 165 -1.25 -17.40 3.71
CA ASP A 165 -1.01 -17.90 5.07
C ASP A 165 0.27 -18.73 5.14
N GLU A 166 0.57 -19.57 4.15
CA GLU A 166 1.79 -20.40 4.18
C GLU A 166 3.04 -19.53 4.28
N PHE A 167 3.06 -18.43 3.53
CA PHE A 167 4.12 -17.43 3.61
C PHE A 167 4.11 -16.69 4.94
N THR A 168 2.94 -16.34 5.48
CA THR A 168 2.83 -15.69 6.80
C THR A 168 3.39 -16.60 7.90
N HIS A 169 3.08 -17.90 7.89
CA HIS A 169 3.64 -18.88 8.80
C HIS A 169 5.15 -19.00 8.65
N LEU A 170 5.63 -19.09 7.41
CA LEU A 170 7.06 -19.17 7.10
C LEU A 170 7.82 -17.98 7.70
N VAL A 171 7.29 -16.76 7.61
CA VAL A 171 7.92 -15.55 8.15
C VAL A 171 7.83 -15.46 9.68
N LEU A 172 6.74 -15.97 10.29
CA LEU A 172 6.51 -15.87 11.74
C LEU A 172 7.12 -17.03 12.54
N ASP A 173 7.56 -18.10 11.88
CA ASP A 173 8.19 -19.23 12.53
C ASP A 173 9.55 -18.84 13.14
N LYS A 174 9.58 -18.76 14.47
CA LYS A 174 10.76 -18.37 15.26
C LYS A 174 11.87 -19.41 15.24
N GLU A 175 11.57 -20.66 14.88
CA GLU A 175 12.55 -21.74 14.75
C GLU A 175 13.22 -21.69 13.37
N ASN A 176 12.52 -21.17 12.36
CA ASN A 176 13.01 -21.04 11.00
C ASN A 176 13.78 -19.72 10.77
N LYS A 177 15.00 -19.63 11.31
CA LYS A 177 15.90 -18.47 11.15
C LYS A 177 16.47 -18.29 9.74
N THR A 178 16.03 -19.08 8.75
CA THR A 178 16.67 -19.16 7.43
C THR A 178 15.85 -18.51 6.30
N VAL A 179 14.64 -18.04 6.60
CA VAL A 179 13.77 -17.45 5.59
C VAL A 179 14.26 -16.05 5.26
N ASP A 180 14.86 -15.90 4.09
CA ASP A 180 15.06 -14.59 3.49
C ASP A 180 13.74 -14.13 2.90
N ILE A 181 13.04 -13.26 3.63
CA ILE A 181 11.78 -12.64 3.19
C ILE A 181 11.95 -12.04 1.80
N MET A 182 13.09 -11.35 1.56
CA MET A 182 13.33 -10.68 0.29
C MET A 182 13.54 -11.67 -0.84
N ASP A 183 14.11 -12.84 -0.59
CA ASP A 183 14.22 -13.89 -1.60
C ASP A 183 12.83 -14.43 -1.98
N ALA A 184 12.05 -14.82 -0.97
CA ALA A 184 10.71 -15.37 -1.18
C ALA A 184 9.76 -14.41 -1.91
N VAL A 185 9.76 -13.11 -1.57
CA VAL A 185 8.86 -12.15 -2.24
C VAL A 185 9.21 -11.92 -3.72
N TYR A 186 10.47 -12.16 -4.14
CA TYR A 186 10.88 -12.03 -5.54
C TYR A 186 10.77 -13.33 -6.34
N ASN A 187 10.80 -14.49 -5.68
CA ASN A 187 10.88 -15.79 -6.35
C ASN A 187 9.57 -16.59 -6.30
N ASP A 188 8.77 -16.41 -5.26
CA ASP A 188 7.63 -17.29 -4.97
C ASP A 188 6.29 -16.56 -5.14
N SER A 189 5.26 -17.29 -5.61
CA SER A 189 3.88 -16.78 -5.66
C SER A 189 3.25 -16.79 -4.26
N VAL A 190 3.62 -15.82 -3.44
CA VAL A 190 3.25 -15.75 -2.01
C VAL A 190 2.15 -14.73 -1.69
N PHE A 191 1.57 -14.09 -2.70
CA PHE A 191 0.50 -13.09 -2.52
C PHE A 191 -0.75 -13.42 -3.33
N TYR A 192 -1.92 -13.06 -2.80
CA TYR A 192 -3.20 -13.20 -3.50
C TYR A 192 -3.44 -12.13 -4.56
N ASN A 193 -2.79 -10.97 -4.45
CA ASN A 193 -2.99 -9.80 -5.33
C ASN A 193 -1.69 -9.35 -6.03
N TYR A 194 -0.85 -10.31 -6.40
CA TYR A 194 0.38 -10.08 -7.17
C TYR A 194 0.38 -10.99 -8.41
N SER A 195 -0.21 -10.48 -9.49
CA SER A 195 -0.25 -11.07 -10.83
C SER A 195 -0.31 -9.94 -11.86
N SER A 196 -0.19 -10.28 -13.14
CA SER A 196 -0.06 -9.33 -14.25
C SER A 196 -1.14 -8.23 -14.28
N GLY A 197 -2.41 -8.61 -14.19
CA GLY A 197 -3.55 -7.69 -14.07
C GLY A 197 -3.52 -6.84 -12.80
N PHE A 198 -3.26 -7.44 -11.63
CA PHE A 198 -3.14 -6.64 -10.39
C PHE A 198 -1.98 -5.63 -10.44
N LEU A 199 -0.85 -6.01 -11.04
CA LEU A 199 0.28 -5.13 -11.29
C LEU A 199 -0.09 -3.99 -12.22
N LYS A 200 -0.76 -4.29 -13.35
CA LYS A 200 -1.28 -3.28 -14.28
C LYS A 200 -2.13 -2.22 -13.55
N ASN A 201 -3.12 -2.64 -12.78
CA ASN A 201 -3.95 -1.70 -12.01
C ASN A 201 -3.15 -0.95 -10.92
N GLY A 202 -2.20 -1.62 -10.26
CA GLY A 202 -1.29 -0.98 -9.31
C GLY A 202 -0.47 0.14 -9.95
N PHE A 203 0.12 -0.12 -11.12
CA PHE A 203 0.89 0.88 -11.88
C PHE A 203 0.00 2.01 -12.39
N GLN A 204 -1.16 1.71 -12.98
CA GLN A 204 -2.10 2.75 -13.43
C GLN A 204 -2.48 3.69 -12.29
N LYS A 205 -2.80 3.13 -11.11
CA LYS A 205 -3.18 3.90 -9.93
C LYS A 205 -2.06 4.85 -9.48
N VAL A 206 -0.84 4.35 -9.41
CA VAL A 206 0.31 5.17 -8.98
C VAL A 206 0.71 6.19 -10.07
N ASN A 207 0.69 5.79 -11.34
CA ASN A 207 0.95 6.66 -12.48
C ASN A 207 0.01 7.88 -12.48
N ASN A 208 -1.30 7.66 -12.31
CA ASN A 208 -2.29 8.73 -12.24
C ASN A 208 -2.07 9.63 -11.01
N GLN A 209 -1.75 9.07 -9.85
CA GLN A 209 -1.47 9.85 -8.64
C GLN A 209 -0.29 10.80 -8.81
N ILE A 210 0.80 10.32 -9.42
CA ILE A 210 2.01 11.12 -9.64
C ILE A 210 1.73 12.22 -10.67
N LYS A 211 1.01 11.90 -11.76
CA LYS A 211 0.57 12.89 -12.76
C LYS A 211 -0.29 14.00 -12.15
N GLU A 212 -1.18 13.64 -11.25
CA GLU A 212 -2.08 14.57 -10.56
C GLU A 212 -1.43 15.26 -9.34
N GLU A 213 -0.17 14.91 -9.02
CA GLU A 213 0.56 15.40 -7.84
C GLU A 213 -0.20 15.16 -6.53
N LYS A 214 -0.90 14.02 -6.46
CA LYS A 214 -1.72 13.63 -5.31
C LYS A 214 -1.05 12.53 -4.52
N ILE A 215 -1.11 12.69 -3.20
CA ILE A 215 -0.73 11.65 -2.25
C ILE A 215 -1.93 10.74 -2.02
N TYR A 216 -1.73 9.44 -2.19
CA TYR A 216 -2.70 8.45 -1.78
C TYR A 216 -2.33 7.83 -0.44
N TRP A 217 -3.16 8.10 0.56
CA TRP A 217 -3.03 7.48 1.87
C TRP A 217 -3.96 6.28 2.01
N MET A 218 -3.38 5.07 2.06
CA MET A 218 -4.10 3.79 2.14
C MET A 218 -4.94 3.61 3.41
N TYR A 219 -4.55 4.26 4.52
CA TYR A 219 -5.29 4.20 5.79
C TYR A 219 -6.41 5.25 5.87
N GLY A 220 -6.65 5.99 4.78
CA GLY A 220 -7.76 6.92 4.67
C GLY A 220 -9.03 6.22 4.19
N ASP A 221 -10.18 6.76 4.62
CA ASP A 221 -11.48 6.34 4.12
C ASP A 221 -11.95 7.27 3.00
N GLY A 222 -12.75 6.77 2.06
CA GLY A 222 -13.31 7.61 1.02
C GLY A 222 -13.98 6.85 -0.11
N TYR A 223 -14.64 7.61 -0.98
CA TYR A 223 -15.20 7.11 -2.24
C TYR A 223 -15.20 8.22 -3.29
N LEU A 224 -15.15 7.80 -4.56
CA LEU A 224 -15.33 8.64 -5.73
C LEU A 224 -16.80 8.60 -6.18
N GLU A 225 -17.23 9.58 -6.97
CA GLU A 225 -18.61 9.63 -7.49
C GLU A 225 -18.95 8.38 -8.32
N GLU A 226 -17.95 7.86 -9.02
CA GLU A 226 -18.00 6.63 -9.80
C GLU A 226 -18.57 5.41 -9.04
N LEU A 227 -18.49 5.40 -7.70
CA LEU A 227 -19.06 4.35 -6.86
C LEU A 227 -20.57 4.12 -7.12
N LYS A 228 -21.29 5.13 -7.61
CA LYS A 228 -22.72 5.02 -7.95
C LYS A 228 -23.00 4.00 -9.06
N ASN A 229 -22.02 3.69 -9.92
CA ASN A 229 -22.18 2.75 -11.04
C ASN A 229 -22.50 1.33 -10.55
N LEU A 230 -22.09 0.97 -9.34
CA LEU A 230 -22.42 -0.31 -8.70
C LEU A 230 -23.92 -0.52 -8.42
N MET A 231 -24.76 0.50 -8.61
CA MET A 231 -26.21 0.29 -8.57
C MET A 231 -26.70 -0.58 -9.72
N THR A 232 -25.99 -0.55 -10.86
CA THR A 232 -26.34 -1.30 -12.08
C THR A 232 -25.29 -2.35 -12.41
N ASP A 233 -24.03 -1.99 -12.24
CA ASP A 233 -22.91 -2.81 -12.66
C ASP A 233 -22.66 -3.96 -11.70
N THR A 234 -22.11 -5.06 -12.22
CA THR A 234 -21.76 -6.21 -11.39
C THR A 234 -20.46 -5.97 -10.64
N LEU A 235 -20.50 -6.09 -9.32
CA LEU A 235 -19.29 -6.15 -8.49
C LEU A 235 -18.69 -7.57 -8.56
N TYR A 236 -17.48 -7.68 -9.07
CA TYR A 236 -16.75 -8.94 -9.10
C TYR A 236 -16.02 -9.19 -7.78
N ILE A 237 -16.19 -10.39 -7.22
CA ILE A 237 -15.59 -10.80 -5.96
C ILE A 237 -14.55 -11.89 -6.24
N PRO A 238 -13.25 -11.60 -6.12
CA PRO A 238 -12.20 -12.61 -6.28
C PRO A 238 -12.42 -13.80 -5.32
N THR A 239 -12.17 -15.03 -5.78
CA THR A 239 -12.41 -16.24 -4.99
C THR A 239 -11.57 -16.34 -3.71
N TYR A 240 -10.43 -15.66 -3.63
CA TYR A 240 -9.63 -15.61 -2.39
C TYR A 240 -10.41 -15.02 -1.18
N HIS A 241 -11.53 -14.32 -1.40
CA HIS A 241 -12.41 -13.84 -0.33
C HIS A 241 -13.14 -14.97 0.43
N LYS A 242 -13.16 -16.18 -0.14
CA LYS A 242 -13.66 -17.40 0.51
C LYS A 242 -12.72 -17.91 1.61
N VAL A 243 -11.50 -17.38 1.66
CA VAL A 243 -10.50 -17.75 2.66
C VAL A 243 -10.78 -17.00 3.97
N LEU A 244 -11.04 -17.75 5.03
CA LEU A 244 -11.26 -17.28 6.39
C LEU A 244 -10.00 -17.49 7.23
N PHE A 245 -9.54 -16.46 7.93
CA PHE A 245 -8.46 -16.62 8.90
C PHE A 245 -8.98 -16.85 10.30
N ASN A 246 -8.42 -17.88 10.92
CA ASN A 246 -8.55 -18.12 12.34
C ASN A 246 -7.34 -17.56 13.09
N PRO A 247 -7.47 -16.43 13.80
CA PRO A 247 -6.34 -15.84 14.53
C PRO A 247 -5.85 -16.65 15.72
N PHE A 248 -6.60 -17.66 16.17
CA PHE A 248 -6.17 -18.52 17.27
C PHE A 248 -5.24 -19.64 16.80
N THR A 249 -5.49 -20.20 15.62
CA THR A 249 -4.62 -21.23 15.02
C THR A 249 -3.63 -20.65 14.01
N ILE A 250 -3.83 -19.39 13.61
CA ILE A 250 -3.09 -18.68 12.55
C ILE A 250 -3.32 -19.31 11.16
N GLU A 251 -4.32 -20.18 11.02
CA GLU A 251 -4.60 -20.90 9.78
C GLU A 251 -5.68 -20.21 8.94
N ASP A 252 -5.53 -20.32 7.63
CA ASP A 252 -6.61 -20.05 6.70
C ASP A 252 -7.45 -21.32 6.45
N LYS A 253 -8.76 -21.13 6.32
CA LYS A 253 -9.73 -22.17 5.97
C LYS A 253 -10.67 -21.65 4.91
N GLU A 254 -10.91 -22.42 3.87
CA GLU A 254 -11.97 -22.08 2.91
C GLU A 254 -13.36 -22.21 3.57
N ASP A 255 -14.16 -21.15 3.44
CA ASP A 255 -15.51 -21.04 3.97
C ASP A 255 -16.37 -20.20 3.02
N SER A 256 -16.85 -20.86 1.95
CA SER A 256 -17.72 -20.23 0.94
C SER A 256 -19.05 -19.76 1.54
N ASP A 257 -19.68 -20.56 2.40
CA ASP A 257 -21.00 -20.28 2.97
C ASP A 257 -20.99 -18.97 3.78
N ARG A 258 -19.95 -18.75 4.59
CA ARG A 258 -19.83 -17.53 5.39
C ARG A 258 -19.65 -16.27 4.54
N ILE A 259 -18.82 -16.33 3.49
CA ILE A 259 -18.64 -15.13 2.65
C ILE A 259 -19.91 -14.83 1.86
N GLU A 260 -20.65 -15.85 1.42
CA GLU A 260 -21.97 -15.69 0.82
C GLU A 260 -22.98 -15.08 1.81
N GLU A 261 -22.99 -15.50 3.07
CA GLU A 261 -23.79 -14.87 4.13
C GLU A 261 -23.42 -13.39 4.31
N VAL A 262 -22.12 -13.06 4.33
CA VAL A 262 -21.65 -11.68 4.43
C VAL A 262 -22.12 -10.83 3.24
N LEU A 263 -22.01 -11.37 2.03
CA LEU A 263 -22.40 -10.71 0.77
C LEU A 263 -23.90 -10.70 0.51
N SER A 264 -24.69 -11.54 1.20
CA SER A 264 -26.16 -11.48 1.14
C SER A 264 -26.72 -10.14 1.60
N SER A 265 -25.93 -9.38 2.37
CA SER A 265 -26.23 -8.00 2.76
C SER A 265 -25.86 -6.95 1.70
N TYR A 266 -25.37 -7.33 0.53
CA TYR A 266 -25.08 -6.41 -0.58
C TYR A 266 -26.35 -6.21 -1.41
N ASP A 267 -26.76 -4.95 -1.62
CA ASP A 267 -28.07 -4.64 -2.20
C ASP A 267 -28.10 -4.73 -3.75
N TYR A 268 -26.95 -4.97 -4.38
CA TYR A 268 -26.76 -4.89 -5.83
C TYR A 268 -26.15 -6.17 -6.43
N ASN A 269 -25.92 -6.17 -7.74
CA ASN A 269 -25.41 -7.33 -8.46
C ASN A 269 -23.96 -7.61 -8.09
N TYR A 270 -23.65 -8.86 -7.73
CA TYR A 270 -22.29 -9.33 -7.55
C TYR A 270 -22.10 -10.72 -8.15
N LYS A 271 -20.86 -11.06 -8.50
CA LYS A 271 -20.48 -12.40 -8.96
C LYS A 271 -19.10 -12.76 -8.45
N PHE A 272 -18.91 -14.00 -8.04
CA PHE A 272 -17.57 -14.52 -7.79
C PHE A 272 -16.80 -14.70 -9.11
N ILE A 273 -15.48 -14.49 -9.05
CA ILE A 273 -14.58 -14.68 -10.19
C ILE A 273 -13.26 -15.29 -9.70
N ASP A 274 -12.73 -16.25 -10.47
CA ASP A 274 -11.40 -16.82 -10.21
C ASP A 274 -10.32 -15.76 -10.42
N ASN A 275 -9.25 -15.80 -9.62
CA ASN A 275 -8.19 -14.79 -9.70
C ASN A 275 -7.56 -14.71 -11.11
N ASP A 276 -7.34 -15.84 -11.78
CA ASP A 276 -6.77 -15.85 -13.14
C ASP A 276 -7.72 -15.20 -14.17
N LYS A 277 -9.02 -15.48 -14.07
CA LYS A 277 -10.03 -14.86 -14.96
C LYS A 277 -10.18 -13.37 -14.67
N LEU A 278 -10.05 -12.97 -13.41
CA LEU A 278 -10.03 -11.56 -13.02
C LEU A 278 -8.80 -10.88 -13.62
N ASP A 279 -7.64 -11.53 -13.57
CA ASP A 279 -6.40 -11.04 -14.16
C ASP A 279 -6.54 -10.80 -15.67
N GLU A 280 -7.03 -11.79 -16.40
CA GLU A 280 -7.34 -11.70 -17.83
C GLU A 280 -8.32 -10.55 -18.13
N LYS A 281 -9.35 -10.39 -17.29
CA LYS A 281 -10.34 -9.31 -17.42
C LYS A 281 -9.74 -7.93 -17.20
N ILE A 282 -8.80 -7.77 -16.26
CA ILE A 282 -8.04 -6.52 -16.08
C ILE A 282 -7.17 -6.25 -17.31
N LEU A 283 -6.46 -7.28 -17.78
CA LEU A 283 -5.54 -7.15 -18.92
C LEU A 283 -6.26 -6.78 -20.22
N SER A 284 -7.49 -7.27 -20.42
CA SER A 284 -8.31 -6.96 -21.60
C SER A 284 -8.72 -5.48 -21.71
N GLY A 285 -8.65 -4.72 -20.61
CA GLY A 285 -9.07 -3.32 -20.56
C GLY A 285 -10.59 -3.12 -20.53
N GLU A 286 -11.34 -4.18 -20.23
CA GLU A 286 -12.78 -4.10 -19.99
C GLU A 286 -13.06 -3.25 -18.74
N GLU A 287 -14.12 -2.45 -18.79
CA GLU A 287 -14.58 -1.66 -17.65
C GLU A 287 -15.48 -2.49 -16.75
N PHE A 288 -15.04 -2.71 -15.51
CA PHE A 288 -15.78 -3.43 -14.48
C PHE A 288 -15.24 -3.05 -13.10
N TYR A 289 -15.94 -3.46 -12.05
CA TYR A 289 -15.54 -3.21 -10.67
C TYR A 289 -15.25 -4.51 -9.96
N TYR A 290 -14.18 -4.55 -9.17
CA TYR A 290 -13.91 -5.70 -8.31
C TYR A 290 -13.57 -5.29 -6.87
N LEU A 291 -13.93 -6.16 -5.94
CA LEU A 291 -13.59 -6.03 -4.54
C LEU A 291 -12.13 -6.45 -4.32
N LYS A 292 -11.30 -5.53 -3.83
CA LYS A 292 -9.98 -5.84 -3.29
C LYS A 292 -10.05 -5.84 -1.78
N TYR A 293 -9.68 -6.96 -1.19
CA TYR A 293 -9.49 -7.12 0.24
C TYR A 293 -8.05 -7.47 0.55
N VAL A 294 -7.45 -6.75 1.50
CA VAL A 294 -6.11 -7.03 2.03
C VAL A 294 -6.20 -7.14 3.54
N ARG A 295 -5.64 -8.21 4.09
CA ARG A 295 -5.45 -8.40 5.52
C ARG A 295 -3.96 -8.54 5.81
N VAL A 296 -3.46 -7.68 6.69
CA VAL A 296 -2.06 -7.72 7.15
C VAL A 296 -1.98 -7.09 8.53
N ASN A 297 -1.15 -7.60 9.44
CA ASN A 297 -0.90 -6.99 10.76
C ASN A 297 -2.16 -6.67 11.60
N SER A 298 -3.16 -7.57 11.59
CA SER A 298 -4.49 -7.34 12.22
C SER A 298 -5.32 -6.22 11.62
N GLN A 299 -4.86 -5.62 10.52
CA GLN A 299 -5.55 -4.57 9.79
C GLN A 299 -6.31 -5.13 8.59
N LYS A 300 -7.32 -4.39 8.15
CA LYS A 300 -8.08 -4.73 6.95
C LYS A 300 -8.27 -3.50 6.08
N PHE A 301 -8.03 -3.71 4.78
CA PHE A 301 -8.28 -2.72 3.74
C PHE A 301 -9.35 -3.31 2.83
N VAL A 302 -10.50 -2.65 2.77
CA VAL A 302 -11.57 -3.01 1.83
C VAL A 302 -11.59 -1.92 0.77
N SER A 303 -11.47 -2.31 -0.49
CA SER A 303 -11.45 -1.37 -1.60
C SER A 303 -12.27 -1.90 -2.77
N ILE A 304 -12.85 -1.00 -3.55
CA ILE A 304 -13.38 -1.34 -4.87
C ILE A 304 -12.52 -0.63 -5.89
N ILE A 305 -12.10 -1.39 -6.90
CA ILE A 305 -11.20 -0.95 -7.95
C ILE A 305 -11.95 -0.96 -9.27
N ASN A 306 -11.81 0.09 -10.08
CA ASN A 306 -12.15 0.03 -11.49
C ASN A 306 -11.06 -0.77 -12.22
N GLY A 307 -11.42 -1.94 -12.76
CA GLY A 307 -10.49 -2.87 -13.40
C GLY A 307 -9.81 -2.34 -14.66
N LYS A 308 -10.40 -1.33 -15.32
CA LYS A 308 -9.82 -0.70 -16.51
C LYS A 308 -8.76 0.35 -16.17
N THR A 309 -8.98 1.11 -15.11
CA THR A 309 -8.17 2.29 -14.77
C THR A 309 -7.27 2.09 -13.55
N GLY A 310 -7.50 1.04 -12.75
CA GLY A 310 -6.85 0.85 -11.45
C GLY A 310 -7.32 1.82 -10.37
N GLU A 311 -8.29 2.70 -10.66
CA GLU A 311 -8.76 3.69 -9.70
C GLU A 311 -9.49 3.05 -8.51
N VAL A 312 -9.15 3.52 -7.31
CA VAL A 312 -9.77 3.06 -6.06
C VAL A 312 -11.03 3.90 -5.81
N VAL A 313 -12.16 3.44 -6.34
CA VAL A 313 -13.45 4.16 -6.27
C VAL A 313 -14.10 4.12 -4.90
N TYR A 314 -13.70 3.15 -4.07
CA TYR A 314 -14.04 3.07 -2.66
C TYR A 314 -12.85 2.53 -1.89
N ARG A 315 -12.61 3.09 -0.70
CA ARG A 315 -11.68 2.55 0.27
C ARG A 315 -12.22 2.72 1.69
N ASN A 316 -11.93 1.73 2.51
CA ASN A 316 -12.23 1.77 3.92
C ASN A 316 -11.19 0.99 4.68
N TYR A 317 -10.60 1.68 5.65
CA TYR A 317 -9.57 1.16 6.50
C TYR A 317 -10.16 0.78 7.87
N TYR A 318 -9.94 -0.46 8.28
CA TYR A 318 -10.33 -0.91 9.60
C TYR A 318 -9.09 -1.15 10.45
N ALA A 319 -8.86 -0.22 11.39
CA ALA A 319 -7.87 -0.41 12.43
C ALA A 319 -8.19 -1.68 13.23
N GLY A 320 -7.17 -2.54 13.36
CA GLY A 320 -7.32 -3.81 14.05
C GLY A 320 -7.82 -3.64 15.47
N THR A 321 -8.91 -4.34 15.80
CA THR A 321 -9.18 -4.80 17.16
C THR A 321 -8.90 -6.30 17.19
N ALA A 322 -8.49 -6.84 18.34
CA ALA A 322 -8.26 -8.28 18.49
C ALA A 322 -9.43 -9.06 17.86
N PHE A 323 -9.11 -10.04 17.01
CA PHE A 323 -10.06 -10.94 16.33
C PHE A 323 -10.91 -10.36 15.18
N SER A 324 -10.56 -9.19 14.64
CA SER A 324 -11.29 -8.57 13.51
C SER A 324 -10.60 -8.78 12.16
N TYR A 325 -10.23 -10.02 11.83
CA TYR A 325 -9.44 -10.35 10.64
C TYR A 325 -10.24 -10.62 9.38
N ASN A 326 -11.56 -10.76 9.45
CA ASN A 326 -12.36 -11.17 8.31
C ASN A 326 -13.39 -10.08 7.94
N LEU A 327 -13.85 -10.10 6.68
CA LEU A 327 -14.96 -9.26 6.22
C LEU A 327 -16.26 -9.66 6.95
N LYS A 328 -17.10 -8.66 7.26
CA LYS A 328 -18.37 -8.83 8.01
C LYS A 328 -19.50 -8.12 7.28
N SER A 329 -20.75 -8.56 7.46
CA SER A 329 -21.92 -7.97 6.80
C SER A 329 -22.10 -6.48 7.10
N LYS A 330 -21.64 -6.00 8.27
CA LYS A 330 -21.62 -4.55 8.59
C LYS A 330 -20.76 -3.73 7.62
N ASN A 331 -19.67 -4.31 7.10
CA ASN A 331 -18.79 -3.66 6.13
C ASN A 331 -19.53 -3.50 4.80
N ILE A 332 -20.26 -4.53 4.38
CA ILE A 332 -21.09 -4.54 3.17
C ILE A 332 -22.27 -3.55 3.28
N LYS A 333 -22.97 -3.52 4.42
CA LYS A 333 -24.05 -2.55 4.67
C LYS A 333 -23.56 -1.10 4.61
N GLN A 334 -22.36 -0.83 5.12
CA GLN A 334 -21.72 0.48 5.01
C GLN A 334 -21.47 0.86 3.54
N LEU A 335 -20.96 -0.09 2.75
CA LEU A 335 -20.75 0.10 1.31
C LEU A 335 -22.08 0.43 0.59
N ASN A 336 -23.17 -0.30 0.85
CA ASN A 336 -24.48 0.01 0.25
C ASN A 336 -24.93 1.46 0.53
N GLY A 337 -24.72 1.91 1.77
CA GLY A 337 -25.02 3.28 2.18
C GLY A 337 -24.21 4.32 1.41
N LEU A 338 -22.94 4.03 1.11
CA LEU A 338 -22.06 4.92 0.35
C LEU A 338 -22.39 4.92 -1.14
N ILE A 339 -22.76 3.78 -1.73
CA ILE A 339 -23.26 3.70 -3.11
C ILE A 339 -24.51 4.59 -3.26
N ARG A 340 -25.50 4.44 -2.36
CA ARG A 340 -26.70 5.31 -2.34
C ARG A 340 -26.35 6.78 -2.17
N LYS A 341 -25.35 7.10 -1.36
CA LYS A 341 -24.92 8.48 -1.13
C LYS A 341 -24.25 9.08 -2.36
N ALA A 342 -23.44 8.31 -3.08
CA ALA A 342 -22.81 8.73 -4.33
C ALA A 342 -23.88 9.03 -5.40
N ALA A 343 -24.89 8.17 -5.52
CA ALA A 343 -26.00 8.33 -6.46
C ALA A 343 -26.87 9.58 -6.23
N LYS A 344 -26.96 10.08 -4.99
CA LYS A 344 -27.74 11.28 -4.65
C LYS A 344 -27.01 12.60 -4.94
N LYS A 345 -25.71 12.56 -5.18
CA LYS A 345 -24.88 13.76 -5.43
C LYS A 345 -24.81 14.15 -6.90
N SER A 346 -25.16 13.23 -7.79
CA SER A 346 -25.33 13.45 -9.23
C SER A 346 -26.76 13.75 -9.57
#